data_AF-A0AAJ2MB02-F1
#
_entry.id   AF-A0AAJ2MB02-F1
#
_cell.length_a   1.000
_cell.length_b   1.000
_cell.length_c   1.000
_cell.angle_alpha   90.00
_cell.angle_beta   90.00
_cell.angle_gamma   90.00
#
_symmetry.space_group_name_H-M   'P 1'
#
loop_
_entity.id
_entity.type
_entity.pdbx_description
1 polymer ?
#
loop_
_entity_poly.entity_id
_entity_poly.type
_entity_poly.pdbx_seq_one_letter_code
_entity_poly.pdbx_strand_id
1 'polypeptide(L)' 'MSFIPINDRIQRFISAMSASVLVAILAPIAIEGDLGARCALLATAITAVIFKKPLVAIGTGIITAAVIRQF' A
#
# COMPACT_ATOMS: atom_id res chain seq x y z
N MET A 1 27.49 3.87 8.84
CA MET A 1 27.44 5.02 9.76
C MET A 1 26.17 5.81 9.47
N SER A 2 25.21 5.84 10.38
CA SER A 2 24.13 6.85 10.38
C SER A 2 24.36 7.75 11.58
N PHE A 3 24.58 9.05 11.31
CA PHE A 3 25.08 10.05 12.26
C PHE A 3 24.03 10.56 13.26
N ILE A 4 22.83 9.96 13.30
CA ILE A 4 21.76 10.33 14.24
C ILE A 4 21.28 9.08 14.99
N PRO A 5 21.52 8.94 16.30
CA PRO A 5 20.94 7.86 17.08
C PRO A 5 19.42 8.03 17.13
N ILE A 6 18.69 7.01 16.67
CA ILE A 6 17.23 6.98 16.76
C ILE A 6 16.87 6.73 18.23
N ASN A 7 16.40 7.77 18.91
CA ASN A 7 15.92 7.68 20.29
C ASN A 7 14.47 7.13 20.32
N ASP A 8 14.01 6.57 21.44
CA ASP A 8 12.69 5.93 21.57
C ASP A 8 11.52 6.83 21.13
N ARG A 9 11.63 8.15 21.38
CA ARG A 9 10.63 9.12 20.92
C ARG A 9 10.55 9.20 19.40
N ILE A 10 11.70 9.18 18.73
CA ILE A 10 11.79 9.21 17.26
C ILE A 10 11.27 7.89 16.71
N GLN A 11 11.60 6.76 17.33
CA GLN A 11 11.09 5.46 16.90
C GLN A 11 9.56 5.37 17.04
N ARG A 12 8.99 5.85 18.15
CA ARG A 12 7.53 5.93 18.32
C ARG A 12 6.87 6.88 17.31
N PHE A 13 7.51 8.00 16.99
CA PHE A 13 7.04 8.92 15.96
C PHE A 13 7.06 8.29 14.56
N ILE A 14 8.14 7.60 14.19
CA ILE A 14 8.24 6.89 12.90
C ILE A 14 7.20 5.78 12.82
N SER A 15 7.04 4.97 13.87
CA SER A 15 6.03 3.92 13.93
C SER A 15 4.61 4.48 13.84
N ALA A 16 4.34 5.64 14.46
CA ALA A 16 3.05 6.33 14.34
C ALA A 16 2.84 6.94 12.94
N MET A 17 3.88 7.46 12.30
CA MET A 17 3.82 8.03 10.95
C MET A 17 3.63 6.97 9.86
N SER A 18 4.20 5.77 10.02
CA SER A 18 4.20 4.75 8.96
C SER A 18 2.80 4.42 8.45
N ALA A 19 1.81 4.34 9.34
CA ALA A 19 0.42 4.08 8.94
C ALA A 19 -0.23 5.32 8.31
N SER A 20 0.02 6.50 8.87
CA SER A 20 -0.55 7.76 8.39
C SER A 20 -0.07 8.13 6.99
N VAL A 21 1.23 7.96 6.71
CA VAL A 21 1.83 8.22 5.39
C VAL A 21 1.28 7.25 4.35
N LEU A 22 1.14 5.97 4.70
CA LEU A 22 0.55 4.97 3.80
C LEU A 22 -0.88 5.35 3.42
N VAL A 23 -1.71 5.73 4.40
CA VAL A 23 -3.09 6.18 4.16
C VAL A 23 -3.12 7.47 3.32
N ALA A 24 -2.24 8.43 3.60
CA ALA A 24 -2.17 9.70 2.86
C ALA A 24 -1.82 9.50 1.38
N ILE A 25 -1.03 8.46 1.05
CA ILE A 25 -0.68 8.11 -0.33
C ILE A 25 -1.78 7.26 -0.97
N LEU A 26 -2.33 6.27 -0.25
CA LEU A 26 -3.33 5.35 -0.81
C LEU A 26 -4.71 5.97 -1.00
N ALA A 27 -5.13 6.86 -0.09
CA ALA A 27 -6.45 7.50 -0.14
C ALA A 27 -6.73 8.28 -1.44
N PRO A 28 -5.85 9.18 -1.91
CA PRO A 28 -6.07 9.87 -3.19
C PRO A 28 -6.08 8.88 -4.36
N ILE A 29 -5.21 7.86 -4.36
CA ILE A 29 -5.20 6.82 -5.41
C ILE A 29 -6.53 6.03 -5.42
N ALA A 30 -7.17 5.84 -4.28
CA ALA A 30 -8.47 5.16 -4.21
C ALA A 30 -9.67 6.06 -4.60
N ILE A 31 -9.50 7.38 -4.56
CA ILE A 31 -10.57 8.37 -4.84
C ILE A 31 -10.45 8.89 -6.27
N GLU A 32 -9.26 9.30 -6.69
CA GLU A 32 -8.95 9.86 -8.02
C GLU A 32 -8.52 8.77 -9.01
N GLY A 33 -8.21 7.56 -8.53
CA GLY A 33 -7.87 6.44 -9.38
C GLY A 33 -9.05 5.97 -10.22
N ASP A 34 -8.73 5.61 -11.47
CA ASP A 34 -9.62 4.97 -12.42
C ASP A 34 -10.28 3.70 -11.83
N LEU A 35 -11.40 3.24 -12.41
CA LEU A 35 -12.12 2.05 -11.92
C LEU A 35 -11.18 0.83 -11.79
N GLY A 36 -10.24 0.67 -12.74
CA GLY A 36 -9.20 -0.36 -12.69
C GLY A 36 -8.23 -0.21 -11.52
N ALA A 37 -7.90 1.01 -11.10
CA ALA A 37 -7.06 1.26 -9.94
C ALA A 37 -7.78 0.91 -8.63
N ARG A 38 -9.08 1.24 -8.52
CA ARG A 38 -9.90 0.89 -7.33
C ARG A 38 -10.05 -0.62 -7.18
N CYS A 39 -10.37 -1.32 -8.28
CA CYS A 39 -10.47 -2.78 -8.29
C CYS A 39 -9.13 -3.46 -7.99
N ALA A 40 -8.02 -2.94 -8.53
CA ALA A 40 -6.68 -3.45 -8.23
C ALA A 40 -6.29 -3.27 -6.76
N LEU A 41 -6.60 -2.11 -6.17
CA LEU A 41 -6.38 -1.87 -4.74
C LEU A 41 -7.20 -2.82 -3.86
N LEU A 42 -8.47 -3.07 -4.20
CA LEU A 42 -9.31 -4.03 -3.50
C LEU A 42 -8.78 -5.46 -3.63
N ALA A 43 -8.40 -5.89 -4.84
CA ALA A 43 -7.82 -7.21 -5.07
C ALA A 43 -6.51 -7.39 -4.30
N THR A 44 -5.66 -6.36 -4.28
CA THR A 44 -4.41 -6.34 -3.49
C THR A 44 -4.70 -6.44 -1.99
N ALA A 45 -5.70 -5.69 -1.49
CA ALA A 45 -6.06 -5.70 -0.08
C ALA A 45 -6.58 -7.08 0.36
N ILE A 46 -7.47 -7.69 -0.43
CA ILE A 46 -8.03 -9.02 -0.15
C ILE A 46 -6.92 -10.08 -0.14
N THR A 47 -6.06 -10.06 -1.16
CA THR A 47 -4.96 -11.04 -1.27
C THR A 47 -3.89 -10.84 -0.21
N ALA A 48 -3.61 -9.61 0.20
CA ALA A 48 -2.71 -9.30 1.32
C ALA A 48 -3.21 -9.89 2.64
N VAL A 49 -4.51 -9.80 2.91
CA VAL A 49 -5.14 -10.35 4.13
C VAL A 49 -5.10 -11.88 4.13
N ILE A 50 -5.40 -12.53 2.99
CA ILE A 50 -5.46 -14.00 2.89
C ILE A 50 -4.07 -14.63 2.93
N PHE A 51 -3.14 -14.15 2.10
CA PHE A 51 -1.85 -14.82 1.90
C PHE A 51 -0.77 -14.37 2.88
N LYS A 52 -0.94 -13.24 3.59
CA LYS A 52 0.07 -12.62 4.49
C LYS A 52 1.47 -12.45 3.86
N LYS A 53 1.57 -12.59 2.53
CA LYS A 53 2.79 -12.47 1.72
C LYS A 53 2.62 -11.27 0.80
N PRO A 54 3.26 -10.12 1.09
CA PRO A 54 3.03 -8.88 0.36
C PRO A 54 3.39 -8.99 -1.12
N LEU A 55 4.40 -9.81 -1.46
CA LEU A 55 4.80 -10.03 -2.85
C LEU A 55 3.69 -10.66 -3.71
N VAL A 56 2.94 -11.62 -3.15
CA VAL A 56 1.82 -12.26 -3.87
C VAL A 56 0.69 -11.26 -4.06
N ALA A 57 0.37 -10.50 -3.00
CA ALA A 57 -0.70 -9.52 -3.04
C ALA A 57 -0.49 -8.44 -4.10
N ILE A 58 0.71 -7.83 -4.13
CA ILE A 58 1.08 -6.80 -5.11
C ILE A 58 1.00 -7.36 -6.53
N GLY A 59 1.49 -8.58 -6.77
CA GLY A 59 1.40 -9.24 -8.07
C GLY A 59 -0.04 -9.38 -8.57
N THR A 60 -0.94 -9.86 -7.70
CA THR A 60 -2.36 -10.01 -8.03
C THR A 60 -3.03 -8.66 -8.32
N GLY A 61 -2.67 -7.61 -7.56
CA GLY A 61 -3.10 -6.24 -7.80
C GLY A 61 -2.72 -5.71 -9.18
N ILE A 62 -1.44 -5.85 -9.55
CA ILE A 62 -0.92 -5.40 -10.84
C ILE A 62 -1.61 -6.13 -12.00
N ILE A 63 -1.80 -7.44 -11.90
CA ILE A 63 -2.52 -8.23 -12.92
C ILE A 63 -3.96 -7.74 -13.04
N THR A 64 -4.64 -7.47 -11.92
CA THR A 64 -6.01 -6.96 -11.91
C THR A 64 -6.09 -5.57 -12.56
N ALA A 65 -5.14 -4.68 -12.27
CA ALA A 65 -5.06 -3.35 -12.90
C ALA A 65 -4.84 -3.45 -14.42
N ALA A 66 -3.99 -4.37 -14.86
CA ALA A 66 -3.67 -4.58 -16.26
C ALA A 66 -4.88 -5.14 -17.03
N VAL A 67 -5.57 -6.13 -16.47
CA VAL A 67 -6.75 -6.75 -17.10
C VAL A 67 -7.91 -5.75 -17.23
N ILE A 68 -8.16 -4.95 -16.20
CA ILE A 68 -9.27 -3.98 -16.20
C ILE A 68 -8.96 -2.76 -17.09
N ARG A 69 -7.69 -2.40 -17.29
CA ARG A 69 -7.32 -1.34 -18.25
C ARG A 69 -7.27 -1.81 -19.70
N GLN A 70 -7.16 -3.12 -19.92
CA GLN A 70 -7.14 -3.71 -21.26
C GLN A 70 -8.55 -3.99 -21.82
N PHE A 71 -9.56 -4.04 -20.95
CA PHE A 71 -10.99 -4.17 -21.29
C PHE A 71 -11.71 -2.84 -21.17
#